data_AF-A0A1B6YHU7-F1
#
_entry.id   AF-A0A1B6YHU7-F1
#
_cell.length_a   1.000
_cell.length_b   1.000
_cell.length_c   1.000
_cell.angle_alpha   90.00
_cell.angle_beta   90.00
_cell.angle_gamma   90.00
#
_symmetry.space_group_name_H-M   'P 1'
#
loop_
_entity.id
_entity.type
_entity.pdbx_description
1 polymer ?
#
loop_
_entity_poly.entity_id
_entity_poly.type
_entity_poly.pdbx_seq_one_letter_code
_entity_poly.pdbx_strand_id
1 'polypeptide(L)' 'MQNRAVVHEQATPQTVEGTVMDYGKQGANKSAKNMPRHKEHNEKGTDKNPYGKAAPKAELLARMKAAAEAKKKG' A
#
# COMPACT_ATOMS: atom_id res chain seq x y z
N MET A 1 23.73 40.26 -62.00
CA MET A 1 24.73 39.52 -61.19
C MET A 1 25.12 40.47 -60.06
N GLN A 2 24.95 40.22 -58.77
CA GLN A 2 24.84 38.95 -58.05
C GLN A 2 23.73 39.03 -56.98
N ASN A 3 23.00 37.93 -56.82
CA ASN A 3 22.05 37.72 -55.74
C ASN A 3 22.86 37.58 -54.45
N ARG A 4 22.74 38.56 -53.54
CA ARG A 4 23.36 38.49 -52.21
C ARG A 4 22.58 37.47 -51.39
N ALA A 5 23.24 36.35 -51.10
CA ALA A 5 22.73 35.25 -50.31
C ALA A 5 22.20 35.75 -48.95
N VAL A 6 20.90 35.59 -48.73
CA VAL A 6 20.30 35.66 -47.41
C VAL A 6 20.69 34.37 -46.70
N VAL A 7 21.68 34.49 -45.83
CA VAL A 7 22.16 33.45 -44.94
C VAL A 7 20.98 33.00 -44.08
N HIS A 8 20.74 31.69 -44.05
CA HIS A 8 19.83 31.07 -43.09
C HIS A 8 20.45 31.19 -41.71
N GLU A 9 20.18 32.31 -41.03
CA GLU A 9 20.48 32.47 -39.62
C GLU A 9 19.35 31.77 -38.84
N GLN A 10 19.64 30.55 -38.40
CA GLN A 10 18.78 29.81 -37.50
C GLN A 10 18.69 30.59 -36.19
N ALA A 11 17.62 31.36 -36.02
CA ALA A 11 17.26 31.95 -34.74
C ALA A 11 16.97 30.82 -33.75
N THR A 12 17.88 30.63 -32.81
CA THR A 12 17.67 29.86 -31.59
C THR A 12 16.38 30.34 -30.92
N PRO A 13 15.44 29.45 -30.53
CA PRO A 13 14.28 29.88 -29.77
C PRO A 13 14.77 30.46 -28.44
N GLN A 14 14.53 31.76 -28.27
CA GLN A 14 14.76 32.49 -27.03
C GLN A 14 13.99 31.77 -25.92
N THR A 15 14.72 31.28 -24.92
CA THR A 15 14.18 30.79 -23.66
C THR A 15 13.53 31.97 -22.96
N VAL A 16 12.21 32.10 -23.08
CA VAL A 16 11.43 33.03 -22.27
C VAL A 16 11.47 32.56 -20.82
N GLU A 17 12.28 33.26 -20.04
CA GLU A 17 12.38 33.15 -18.60
C GLU A 17 11.00 33.37 -17.96
N GLY A 18 10.52 32.40 -17.17
CA GLY A 18 9.52 32.69 -16.13
C GLY A 18 8.36 31.71 -15.94
N THR A 19 8.04 30.80 -16.86
CA THR A 19 6.81 29.98 -16.73
C THR A 19 6.94 28.51 -17.11
N VAL A 20 8.14 27.93 -17.09
CA VAL A 20 8.22 26.47 -17.00
C VAL A 20 7.80 26.13 -15.57
N MET A 21 6.55 25.70 -15.39
CA MET A 21 6.07 25.16 -14.12
C MET A 21 7.08 24.15 -13.62
N ASP A 22 7.78 24.50 -12.54
CA ASP A 22 8.76 23.62 -11.92
C ASP A 22 8.00 22.54 -11.15
N TYR A 23 7.62 21.48 -11.86
CA TYR A 23 6.96 20.30 -11.29
C TYR A 23 7.79 19.65 -10.18
N GLY A 24 9.09 19.93 -10.10
CA GLY A 24 9.95 19.52 -8.98
C GLY A 24 9.63 20.26 -7.67
N LYS A 25 9.12 21.50 -7.75
CA LYS A 25 8.64 22.28 -6.60
C LYS A 25 7.23 21.91 -6.14
N GLN A 26 6.46 21.16 -6.94
CA GLN A 26 5.12 20.73 -6.54
C GLN A 26 5.12 19.71 -5.39
N GLY A 27 6.28 19.15 -5.04
CA GLY A 27 6.46 18.34 -3.84
C GLY A 27 5.77 16.97 -3.91
N ALA A 28 6.48 15.90 -3.57
CA ALA A 28 5.85 14.59 -3.48
C ALA A 28 4.84 14.57 -2.32
N ASN A 29 3.69 13.89 -2.53
CA ASN A 29 2.72 13.67 -1.45
C ASN A 29 3.40 12.89 -0.32
N LYS A 30 3.45 13.47 0.88
CA LYS A 30 4.11 12.85 2.03
C LYS A 30 3.21 11.73 2.55
N SER A 31 3.76 10.52 2.63
CA SER A 31 3.06 9.44 3.31
C SER A 31 2.81 9.82 4.77
N ALA A 32 1.57 9.59 5.24
CA ALA A 32 1.21 9.82 6.63
C ALA A 32 2.01 8.84 7.51
N LYS A 33 3.09 9.34 8.12
CA LYS A 33 3.85 8.61 9.12
C LYS A 33 2.99 8.56 10.38
N ASN A 34 2.75 7.35 10.90
CA ASN A 34 1.96 7.11 12.12
C ASN A 34 0.43 7.07 11.99
N MET A 35 -0.11 6.75 10.81
CA MET A 35 -1.54 6.44 10.69
C MET A 35 -1.84 5.08 11.33
N PRO A 36 -2.89 4.93 12.17
CA PRO A 36 -3.25 3.64 12.76
C PRO A 36 -3.46 2.61 11.66
N ARG A 37 -2.85 1.42 11.77
CA ARG A 37 -3.13 0.33 10.84
C ARG A 37 -4.61 -0.02 10.96
N HIS A 38 -5.32 -0.06 9.83
CA HIS A 38 -6.70 -0.49 9.82
C HIS A 38 -6.79 -1.91 10.38
N LYS A 39 -7.58 -2.08 11.44
CA LYS A 39 -7.89 -3.41 11.94
C LYS A 39 -8.87 -4.07 10.98
N GLU A 40 -8.46 -5.18 10.39
CA GLU A 40 -9.32 -5.90 9.44
C GLU A 40 -10.48 -6.57 10.17
N HIS A 41 -11.66 -6.57 9.55
CA HIS A 41 -12.88 -7.13 10.16
C HIS A 41 -12.78 -8.63 10.47
N ASN A 42 -11.83 -9.33 9.84
CA ASN A 42 -11.58 -10.75 10.08
C ASN A 42 -10.33 -10.99 10.95
N GLU A 43 -9.85 -9.98 11.69
CA GLU A 43 -8.74 -10.16 12.62
C GLU A 43 -9.06 -11.25 13.64
N LYS A 44 -8.20 -12.27 13.62
CA LYS A 44 -8.20 -13.40 14.53
C LYS A 44 -8.12 -12.94 15.99
N GLY A 45 -9.08 -13.35 16.81
CA GLY A 45 -9.13 -13.08 18.26
C GLY A 45 -9.89 -11.82 18.63
N THR A 46 -10.69 -11.27 17.71
CA THR A 46 -11.65 -10.21 17.97
C THR A 46 -13.00 -10.80 18.37
N ASP A 47 -13.89 -10.00 18.98
CA ASP A 47 -15.25 -10.43 19.32
C ASP A 47 -16.02 -10.98 18.11
N LYS A 48 -15.72 -10.45 16.91
CA LYS A 48 -16.33 -10.88 15.64
C LYS A 48 -15.66 -12.11 15.01
N ASN A 49 -14.39 -12.36 15.31
CA ASN A 49 -13.67 -13.58 14.91
C ASN A 49 -12.89 -14.16 16.10
N PRO A 50 -13.52 -14.95 16.97
CA PRO A 50 -12.91 -15.44 18.22
C PRO A 50 -11.81 -16.51 17.98
N TYR A 51 -11.68 -17.04 16.76
CA TYR A 51 -10.80 -18.17 16.44
C TYR A 51 -9.30 -17.83 16.35
N GLY A 52 -8.86 -16.72 16.96
CA GLY A 52 -7.49 -16.25 16.81
C GLY A 52 -6.47 -16.71 17.84
N LYS A 53 -6.93 -17.16 19.00
CA LYS A 53 -6.09 -17.81 20.00
C LYS A 53 -6.51 -19.27 20.03
N ALA A 54 -5.59 -20.18 19.71
CA ALA A 54 -5.82 -21.58 20.01
C ALA A 54 -6.08 -21.70 21.52
N ALA A 55 -7.15 -22.38 21.90
CA ALA A 55 -7.41 -22.69 23.32
C ALA A 55 -6.13 -23.28 23.94
N PRO A 56 -5.86 -23.01 25.24
CA PRO A 56 -4.70 -23.60 25.91
C PRO A 56 -4.70 -25.10 25.65
N LYS A 57 -3.54 -25.66 25.30
CA LYS A 57 -3.40 -27.03 24.76
C LYS A 57 -4.12 -28.09 25.61
N ALA A 58 -4.24 -27.86 26.91
CA ALA A 58 -5.01 -28.67 27.84
C ALA A 58 -6.51 -28.78 27.47
N GLU A 59 -7.18 -27.66 27.17
CA GLU A 59 -8.60 -27.65 26.79
C GLU A 59 -8.85 -28.36 25.45
N LEU A 60 -7.94 -28.19 24.49
CA LEU A 60 -8.01 -28.90 23.21
C LEU A 60 -7.91 -30.42 23.41
N LEU A 61 -6.94 -30.86 24.21
CA LEU A 61 -6.76 -32.28 24.53
C LEU A 61 -7.97 -32.85 25.28
N ALA A 62 -8.58 -32.10 26.19
CA ALA A 62 -9.80 -32.52 26.88
C ALA A 62 -10.97 -32.73 25.90
N ARG A 63 -11.18 -31.80 24.95
CA ARG A 63 -12.21 -31.95 23.90
C ARG A 63 -11.95 -33.15 23.00
N MET A 64 -10.70 -33.38 22.60
CA MET A 64 -10.34 -34.54 21.77
C MET A 64 -10.59 -35.88 22.49
N LYS A 65 -10.26 -35.95 23.79
CA LYS A 65 -10.53 -37.14 24.60
C LYS A 65 -12.03 -37.39 24.74
N ALA A 66 -12.80 -36.37 25.08
CA ALA A 66 -14.27 -36.48 25.20
C ALA A 66 -14.92 -36.92 23.88
N ALA A 67 -14.48 -36.36 22.75
CA ALA A 67 -14.97 -36.77 21.43
C ALA A 67 -14.60 -38.22 21.09
N ALA A 68 -13.41 -38.68 21.47
CA ALA A 68 -12.99 -40.07 21.26
C ALA A 68 -13.79 -41.05 22.13
N GLU A 69 -14.14 -40.68 23.36
CA GLU A 69 -14.98 -41.49 24.25
C GLU A 69 -16.44 -41.57 23.74
N ALA A 70 -16.99 -40.46 23.28
CA ALA A 70 -18.33 -40.44 22.69
C ALA A 70 -18.43 -41.36 21.46
N LYS A 71 -17.41 -41.39 20.61
CA LYS A 71 -17.32 -42.28 19.43
C LYS A 71 -17.13 -43.77 19.76
N LYS A 72 -16.66 -44.10 20.96
CA LYS A 72 -16.54 -45.49 21.42
C LYS A 72 -17.85 -46.01 22.04
N LYS A 73 -18.72 -45.10 22.47
CA LYS A 73 -20.00 -45.41 23.12
C LYS A 73 -21.19 -45.43 22.14
N GLY A 74 -21.03 -44.88 20.94
CA GLY A 74 -21.97 -45.05 19.82
C GLY A 74 -21.47 -46.13 18.87
#